data_AF-A0AAU4DUR9-F1
#
_entry.id   AF-A0AAU4DUR9-F1
#
_cell.length_a   1.000
_cell.length_b   1.000
_cell.length_c   1.000
_cell.angle_alpha   90.00
_cell.angle_beta   90.00
_cell.angle_gamma   90.00
#
_symmetry.space_group_name_H-M   'P 1'
#
loop_
_entity.id
_entity.type
_entity.pdbx_description
1 polymer ?
#
loop_
_entity_poly.entity_id
_entity_poly.type
_entity_poly.pdbx_seq_one_letter_code
_entity_poly.pdbx_strand_id
1 'polypeptide(L)' 'MFGDPDYLLRIAVADISAYERFITDVLSGLPGIAQVKSHLTMKQVKADRGFPEIRP' A
#
# COMPACT_ATOMS: atom_id res chain seq x y z
N MET A 1 7.50 18.09 -9.76
CA MET A 1 6.20 18.02 -10.47
C MET A 1 5.20 17.42 -9.49
N PHE A 2 4.04 18.04 -9.27
CA PHE A 2 2.99 17.46 -8.42
C PHE A 2 2.57 16.10 -9.00
N GLY A 3 2.52 15.02 -8.20
CA GLY A 3 1.94 13.75 -8.69
C GLY A 3 2.55 12.42 -8.21
N ASP A 4 3.60 12.41 -7.37
CA ASP A 4 4.05 11.15 -6.76
C ASP A 4 3.13 10.71 -5.60
N PRO A 5 2.66 9.45 -5.54
CA PRO A 5 2.61 8.43 -6.60
C PRO A 5 1.30 8.47 -7.42
N ASP A 6 1.34 7.95 -8.66
CA ASP A 6 0.13 7.77 -9.50
C ASP A 6 -0.92 6.85 -8.83
N TYR A 7 -0.44 5.89 -8.05
CA TYR A 7 -1.27 4.93 -7.32
C TYR A 7 -0.76 4.76 -5.89
N LEU A 8 -1.68 4.70 -4.93
CA LEU A 8 -1.39 4.36 -3.54
C LEU A 8 -2.03 3.01 -3.19
N LEU A 9 -1.21 2.06 -2.75
CA LEU A 9 -1.65 0.74 -2.32
C LEU A 9 -1.43 0.58 -0.81
N ARG A 10 -2.43 0.05 -0.10
CA ARG A 10 -2.30 -0.36 1.31
C ARG A 10 -2.38 -1.88 1.36
N ILE A 11 -1.28 -2.51 1.75
CA ILE A 11 -1.11 -3.97 1.69
C ILE A 11 -0.75 -4.49 3.08
N ALA A 12 -1.46 -5.52 3.52
CA ALA A 12 -1.11 -6.26 4.73
C ALA A 12 -0.29 -7.48 4.35
N VAL A 13 0.86 -7.66 5.01
CA VAL A 13 1.75 -8.81 4.86
C VAL A 13 2.01 -9.43 6.22
N ALA A 14 2.35 -10.72 6.26
CA ALA A 14 2.65 -11.41 7.51
C ALA A 14 4.00 -10.98 8.10
N ASP A 15 5.00 -10.76 7.25
CA ASP A 15 6.38 -10.41 7.62
C ASP A 15 7.12 -9.74 6.45
N ILE A 16 8.39 -9.38 6.67
CA ILE A 16 9.23 -8.72 5.66
C ILE A 16 9.56 -9.62 4.47
N SER A 17 9.73 -10.93 4.68
CA SER A 17 10.01 -11.88 3.61
C SER A 17 8.80 -12.08 2.70
N ALA A 18 7.59 -12.03 3.25
CA ALA A 18 6.34 -12.01 2.48
C ALA A 18 6.22 -10.73 1.64
N TYR A 19 6.65 -9.59 2.17
CA TYR A 19 6.73 -8.34 1.41
C TYR A 19 7.71 -8.44 0.24
N GLU A 20 8.93 -8.96 0.45
CA GLU A 20 9.92 -9.12 -0.62
C GLU A 20 9.39 -10.00 -1.76
N ARG A 21 8.82 -11.17 -1.44
CA ARG A 21 8.18 -12.04 -2.43
C ARG A 21 7.07 -11.32 -3.19
N PHE A 22 6.24 -10.55 -2.50
CA PHE A 22 5.17 -9.79 -3.15
C PHE A 22 5.72 -8.74 -4.14
N ILE A 23 6.79 -8.03 -3.79
CA ILE A 23 7.43 -7.08 -4.70
C ILE A 23 7.98 -7.81 -5.94
N THR A 24 8.75 -8.88 -5.75
CA THR A 24 9.44 -9.58 -6.84
C THR A 24 8.51 -10.38 -7.74
N ASP A 25 7.60 -11.15 -7.15
CA ASP A 25 6.77 -12.10 -7.90
C ASP A 25 5.51 -11.46 -8.49
N VAL A 26 5.02 -10.38 -7.86
CA VAL A 26 3.77 -9.72 -8.28
C VAL A 26 4.07 -8.37 -8.91
N LEU A 27 4.60 -7.40 -8.14
CA LEU A 27 4.72 -6.03 -8.64
C LEU A 27 5.76 -5.88 -9.76
N SER A 28 6.90 -6.56 -9.68
CA SER A 28 7.92 -6.49 -10.73
C SER A 28 7.47 -7.10 -12.06
N GLY A 29 6.47 -7.98 -12.05
CA GLY A 29 5.90 -8.60 -13.25
C GLY A 29 4.79 -7.78 -13.92
N LEU A 30 4.30 -6.71 -13.28
CA LEU A 30 3.18 -5.94 -13.82
C LEU A 30 3.63 -4.97 -14.92
N PRO A 31 3.10 -5.10 -16.15
CA PRO A 31 3.43 -4.18 -17.22
C PRO A 31 2.88 -2.78 -16.88
N GLY A 32 3.73 -1.76 -17.01
CA GLY A 32 3.35 -0.37 -16.74
C GLY A 32 3.75 0.16 -15.36
N ILE A 33 4.40 -0.65 -14.51
CA ILE A 33 5.00 -0.14 -13.27
C ILE A 33 6.40 0.40 -13.58
N ALA A 34 6.55 1.72 -13.54
CA ALA A 34 7.85 2.38 -13.73
C ALA A 34 8.71 2.39 -12.46
N GLN A 35 8.08 2.61 -11.30
CA GLN A 35 8.75 2.68 -10.01
C GLN A 35 7.82 2.25 -8.88
N VAL A 36 8.37 1.53 -7.90
CA VAL A 36 7.69 1.21 -6.65
C VAL A 36 8.40 1.93 -5.50
N LYS A 37 7.64 2.66 -4.68
CA LYS A 37 8.11 3.29 -3.45
C LYS A 37 7.23 2.81 -2.30
N SER A 38 7.82 2.09 -1.35
CA SER A 38 7.09 1.47 -0.25
C SER A 38 7.37 2.17 1.07
N HIS A 39 6.32 2.34 1.88
CA HIS A 39 6.40 2.90 3.22
C HIS A 39 5.90 1.87 4.24
N LEU A 40 6.78 1.40 5.11
CA LEU A 40 6.40 0.50 6.19
C LEU A 40 5.71 1.28 7.31
N THR A 41 4.54 0.78 7.73
CA THR A 41 3.76 1.42 8.80
C THR A 41 4.41 1.13 10.15
N MET A 42 4.90 2.18 10.82
CA MET A 42 5.52 2.03 12.14
C MET A 42 4.48 1.83 13.26
N LYS A 43 3.40 2.61 13.22
CA LYS A 43 2.34 2.61 14.22
C LYS A 43 1.04 3.07 13.60
N GLN A 44 -0.04 2.36 13.91
CA GLN A 44 -1.39 2.82 13.58
C GLN A 44 -1.85 3.84 14.64
N VAL A 45 -2.01 5.10 14.23
CA VAL A 45 -2.48 6.17 15.13
C VAL A 45 -4.02 6.16 15.27
N LYS A 46 -4.73 5.87 14.18
CA LYS A 46 -6.19 5.80 14.14
C LYS A 46 -6.64 4.54 13.41
N ALA A 47 -7.59 3.81 14.01
CA ALA A 47 -8.22 2.66 13.38
C ALA A 47 -9.18 3.10 12.27
N ASP A 48 -9.18 2.32 11.18
CA ASP A 48 -10.20 2.42 10.14
C ASP A 48 -11.53 1.93 10.73
N ARG A 49 -12.53 2.82 10.78
CA ARG A 49 -13.87 2.50 11.32
C ARG A 49 -14.95 2.54 10.23
N GLY A 50 -14.53 2.52 8.96
CA GLY A 50 -15.43 2.74 7.84
C GLY A 50 -15.87 4.20 7.70
N PHE A 51 -16.81 4.42 6.79
CA PHE A 51 -17.38 5.74 6.58
C PHE A 51 -18.24 6.18 7.77
N PRO A 52 -18.33 7.48 8.06
CA PRO A 52 -19.24 7.97 9.09
C PRO A 52 -20.68 7.58 8.73
N GLU A 53 -21.37 6.89 9.63
CA GLU A 53 -22.83 6.71 9.54
C GLU A 53 -23.47 8.07 9.87
N ILE A 54 -23.78 8.85 8.84
CA ILE A 54 -24.59 10.06 9.00
C ILE A 54 -26.02 9.56 9.18
N ARG A 55 -26.45 9.36 10.44
CA ARG A 55 -27.87 9.14 10.72
C ARG A 55 -28.64 10.44 10.41
N PRO A 56 -29.73 10.36 9.64
CA PRO A 56 -30.60 11.52 9.39
C PRO A 56 -31.30 12.01 10.65
#